data_AF-A0A7S3L7T2-F1
#
_entry.id   AF-A0A7S3L7T2-F1
#
_cell.length_a   1.000
_cell.length_b   1.000
_cell.length_c   1.000
_cell.angle_alpha   90.00
_cell.angle_beta   90.00
_cell.angle_gamma   90.00
#
_symmetry.space_group_name_H-M   'P 1'
#
loop_
_entity.id
_entity.type
_entity.pdbx_description
1 polymer ?
#
loop_
_entity_poly.entity_id
_entity_poly.type
_entity_poly.pdbx_seq_one_letter_code
_entity_poly.pdbx_strand_id
1 'polypeptide(L)'
;AGSVYRPKTAGFNSILKIAKEKGGLGPFVHWVYAMSKDFALSGLRVGASYSENMDIRVPMQKLNDLCQISSQTQVWTETMLTKMKDGRTWTSAFREENHRRLNARCEALTACLDECGIPYLPPTSGLFCWIDLSRHLSSDPTLSDAARERELYLSLVKDFGLLLTPGDSMRNERPGFFRIVFTAASDEEFTLGLERFRKFAQASKAS
;
A
#
# COMPACT_ATOMS: atom_id res chain seq x y z
N ALA A 1 -4.70 -9.13 7.95
CA ALA A 1 -3.99 -8.22 7.03
C ALA A 1 -2.74 -8.89 6.49
N GLY A 2 -2.64 -8.99 5.17
CA GLY A 2 -1.49 -9.51 4.44
C GLY A 2 -0.29 -8.56 4.40
N SER A 3 -0.48 -7.29 4.80
CA SER A 3 0.52 -6.23 4.70
C SER A 3 0.89 -5.57 6.04
N VAL A 4 0.59 -6.16 7.20
CA VAL A 4 1.15 -5.72 8.49
C VAL A 4 2.37 -6.60 8.80
N TYR A 5 3.56 -6.12 8.44
CA TYR A 5 4.81 -6.89 8.46
C TYR A 5 5.75 -6.53 9.62
N ARG A 6 5.37 -5.61 10.51
CA ARG A 6 6.12 -5.26 11.74
C ARG A 6 5.31 -5.59 13.00
N PRO A 7 5.23 -6.88 13.39
CA PRO A 7 4.35 -7.33 14.49
C PRO A 7 4.76 -6.78 15.87
N LYS A 8 6.02 -6.36 16.04
CA LYS A 8 6.51 -5.75 17.30
C LYS A 8 5.97 -4.34 17.52
N THR A 9 5.64 -3.60 16.46
CA THR A 9 5.23 -2.20 16.54
C THR A 9 3.80 -1.96 16.05
N ALA A 10 3.19 -2.92 15.35
CA ALA A 10 1.80 -2.85 14.91
C ALA A 10 1.14 -4.24 14.88
N GLY A 11 -0.17 -4.25 15.18
CA GLY A 11 -1.03 -5.43 15.06
C GLY A 11 -2.25 -5.15 14.20
N PHE A 12 -2.79 -6.19 13.58
CA PHE A 12 -4.07 -6.10 12.87
C PHE A 12 -5.20 -6.65 13.73
N ASN A 13 -6.19 -5.80 14.05
CA ASN A 13 -7.44 -6.21 14.67
C ASN A 13 -8.57 -6.11 13.65
N SER A 14 -9.20 -7.24 13.34
CA SER A 14 -10.36 -7.24 12.45
C SER A 14 -11.54 -6.58 13.14
N ILE A 15 -12.19 -5.61 12.48
CA ILE A 15 -13.45 -5.04 12.97
C ILE A 15 -14.53 -6.10 13.17
N LEU A 16 -14.53 -7.18 12.37
CA LEU A 16 -15.46 -8.30 12.54
C LEU A 16 -15.23 -9.06 13.85
N LYS A 17 -13.97 -9.15 14.32
CA LYS A 17 -13.66 -9.76 15.61
C LYS A 17 -14.23 -8.90 16.75
N ILE A 18 -13.99 -7.59 16.69
CA ILE A 18 -14.49 -6.62 17.67
C ILE A 18 -16.03 -6.59 17.66
N ALA A 19 -16.64 -6.59 16.47
CA ALA A 19 -18.08 -6.59 16.28
C ALA A 19 -18.75 -7.82 16.89
N LYS A 20 -18.14 -9.00 16.75
CA LYS A 20 -18.65 -10.24 17.37
C LYS A 20 -18.75 -10.12 18.90
N GLU A 21 -17.79 -9.46 19.53
CA GLU A 21 -17.78 -9.21 20.98
C GLU A 21 -18.83 -8.15 21.40
N LYS A 22 -19.27 -7.30 20.46
CA LYS A 22 -20.25 -6.23 20.68
C LYS A 22 -21.67 -6.53 20.18
N GLY A 23 -21.92 -7.76 19.72
CA GLY A 23 -23.24 -8.19 19.24
C GLY A 23 -23.55 -7.91 17.76
N GLY A 24 -22.55 -7.49 16.97
CA GLY A 24 -22.69 -7.23 15.53
C GLY A 24 -21.98 -5.96 15.07
N LEU A 25 -21.95 -5.73 13.76
CA LEU A 25 -21.52 -4.47 13.15
C LEU A 25 -22.57 -3.36 13.27
N GLY A 26 -23.84 -3.75 13.38
CA GLY A 26 -24.97 -2.82 13.30
C GLY A 26 -25.18 -2.27 11.88
N PRO A 27 -26.11 -1.30 11.73
CA PRO A 27 -26.56 -0.86 10.41
C PRO A 27 -25.63 0.14 9.72
N PHE A 28 -24.62 0.66 10.42
CA PHE A 28 -23.77 1.77 9.95
C PHE A 28 -22.32 1.38 9.66
N VAL A 29 -21.90 0.17 10.03
CA VAL A 29 -20.54 -0.31 9.78
C VAL A 29 -20.60 -1.42 8.74
N HIS A 30 -19.78 -1.26 7.69
CA HIS A 30 -19.70 -2.22 6.60
C HIS A 30 -18.24 -2.62 6.41
N TRP A 31 -18.00 -3.91 6.29
CA TRP A 31 -16.66 -4.46 6.08
C TRP A 31 -16.43 -4.67 4.58
N VAL A 32 -15.26 -4.27 4.09
CA VAL A 32 -14.85 -4.43 2.69
C VAL A 32 -13.44 -5.01 2.67
N TYR A 33 -13.21 -5.94 1.74
CA TYR A 33 -11.93 -6.61 1.56
C TYR A 33 -11.69 -6.95 0.09
N ALA A 34 -10.42 -7.04 -0.30
CA ALA A 34 -10.02 -7.53 -1.60
C ALA A 34 -8.67 -8.23 -1.52
N MET A 35 -8.48 -9.26 -2.36
CA MET A 35 -7.20 -9.99 -2.45
C MET A 35 -6.10 -9.20 -3.19
N SER A 36 -6.46 -8.07 -3.78
CA SER A 36 -5.61 -7.29 -4.68
C SER A 36 -4.27 -6.85 -4.10
N LYS A 37 -4.20 -6.62 -2.78
CA LYS A 37 -3.01 -6.06 -2.12
C LYS A 37 -2.39 -7.06 -1.15
N ASP A 38 -3.21 -7.77 -0.39
CA ASP A 38 -2.75 -8.76 0.57
C ASP A 38 -2.12 -9.99 -0.08
N PHE A 39 -2.51 -10.33 -1.32
CA PHE A 39 -1.99 -11.48 -2.07
C PHE A 39 -1.39 -11.10 -3.43
N ALA A 40 -1.30 -9.80 -3.76
CA ALA A 40 -0.90 -9.31 -5.08
C ALA A 40 -1.75 -9.85 -6.26
N LEU A 41 -2.99 -10.31 -5.99
CA LEU A 41 -3.90 -10.89 -6.97
C LEU A 41 -4.91 -9.87 -7.48
N SER A 42 -4.47 -8.63 -7.74
CA SER A 42 -5.36 -7.61 -8.31
C SER A 42 -5.99 -8.13 -9.59
N GLY A 43 -5.16 -8.82 -10.41
CA GLY A 43 -5.46 -9.75 -11.51
C GLY A 43 -6.86 -10.36 -11.49
N LEU A 44 -7.21 -10.99 -10.38
CA LEU A 44 -8.32 -11.93 -10.28
C LEU A 44 -9.66 -11.29 -9.92
N ARG A 45 -9.69 -9.98 -9.61
CA ARG A 45 -10.92 -9.24 -9.25
C ARG A 45 -11.69 -9.84 -8.07
N VAL A 46 -10.99 -10.44 -7.11
CA VAL A 46 -11.63 -11.03 -5.91
C VAL A 46 -11.77 -9.99 -4.82
N GLY A 47 -13.02 -9.57 -4.59
CA GLY A 47 -13.44 -8.69 -3.50
C GLY A 47 -14.57 -9.31 -2.69
N ALA A 48 -14.69 -8.92 -1.43
CA ALA A 48 -15.77 -9.31 -0.55
C ALA A 48 -16.24 -8.10 0.25
N SER A 49 -17.52 -8.08 0.57
CA SER A 49 -18.10 -7.13 1.50
C SER A 49 -19.05 -7.83 2.45
N TYR A 50 -19.21 -7.28 3.65
CA TYR A 50 -20.11 -7.78 4.66
C TYR A 50 -20.80 -6.60 5.35
N SER A 51 -22.12 -6.67 5.43
CA SER A 51 -23.00 -5.65 6.02
C SER A 51 -24.18 -6.33 6.68
N GLU A 52 -24.54 -5.89 7.88
CA GLU A 52 -25.78 -6.30 8.57
C GLU A 52 -26.98 -5.44 8.16
N ASN A 53 -26.75 -4.35 7.43
CA ASN A 53 -27.79 -3.50 6.87
C ASN A 53 -28.34 -4.08 5.56
N MET A 54 -29.60 -4.48 5.56
CA MET A 54 -30.30 -5.05 4.41
C MET A 54 -30.49 -4.07 3.26
N ASP A 55 -30.67 -2.78 3.56
CA ASP A 55 -30.83 -1.72 2.56
C ASP A 55 -29.55 -1.51 1.75
N ILE A 56 -28.40 -1.92 2.29
CA ILE A 56 -27.12 -1.95 1.58
C ILE A 56 -26.89 -3.33 0.93
N ARG A 57 -27.11 -4.41 1.69
CA ARG A 57 -26.75 -5.77 1.25
C ARG A 57 -27.57 -6.24 0.04
N VAL A 58 -28.87 -5.95 0.00
CA VAL A 58 -29.75 -6.42 -1.08
C VAL A 58 -29.41 -5.77 -2.42
N PRO A 59 -29.26 -4.43 -2.55
CA PRO A 59 -28.79 -3.82 -3.78
C PRO A 59 -27.40 -4.31 -4.20
N MET A 60 -26.47 -4.48 -3.26
CA MET A 60 -25.12 -4.99 -3.56
C MET A 60 -25.15 -6.40 -4.14
N GLN A 61 -26.02 -7.29 -3.64
CA GLN A 61 -26.18 -8.64 -4.20
C GLN A 61 -26.68 -8.59 -5.65
N LYS A 62 -27.67 -7.75 -5.94
CA LYS A 62 -28.19 -7.57 -7.31
C LYS A 62 -27.14 -6.98 -8.25
N LEU A 63 -26.34 -6.02 -7.78
CA LEU A 63 -25.22 -5.47 -8.56
C LEU A 63 -24.14 -6.51 -8.82
N ASN A 64 -23.88 -7.39 -7.84
CA ASN A 64 -22.90 -8.46 -7.97
C ASN A 64 -23.24 -9.41 -9.12
N ASP A 65 -24.52 -9.62 -9.46
CA ASP A 65 -24.92 -10.46 -10.61
C ASP A 65 -24.37 -9.94 -11.96
N LEU A 66 -24.06 -8.64 -12.05
CA LEU A 66 -23.47 -8.03 -13.25
C LEU A 66 -21.94 -8.06 -13.26
N CYS A 67 -21.30 -8.34 -12.13
CA CYS A 67 -19.84 -8.27 -11.96
C CYS A 67 -19.29 -9.44 -11.13
N GLN A 68 -19.92 -10.62 -11.25
CA GLN A 68 -19.54 -11.79 -10.48
C GLN A 68 -18.07 -12.17 -10.72
N ILE A 69 -17.45 -12.70 -9.68
CA ILE A 69 -16.14 -13.33 -9.78
C ILE A 69 -16.28 -14.56 -10.68
N SER A 70 -15.38 -14.72 -11.65
CA SER A 70 -15.33 -15.93 -12.51
C SER A 70 -15.37 -17.20 -11.67
N SER A 71 -16.20 -18.17 -12.03
CA SER A 71 -16.35 -19.44 -11.30
C SER A 71 -15.02 -20.17 -11.12
N GLN A 72 -14.14 -20.15 -12.13
CA GLN A 72 -12.79 -20.71 -12.04
C GLN A 72 -11.94 -19.99 -10.98
N THR A 73 -12.04 -18.66 -10.90
CA THR A 73 -11.36 -17.88 -9.86
C THR A 73 -11.92 -18.17 -8.46
N GLN A 74 -13.22 -18.44 -8.35
CA GLN A 74 -13.83 -18.87 -7.08
C GLN A 74 -13.25 -20.20 -6.60
N VAL A 75 -13.12 -21.21 -7.48
CA VAL A 75 -12.50 -22.51 -7.17
C VAL A 75 -11.03 -22.35 -6.74
N TRP A 76 -10.25 -21.50 -7.42
CA TRP A 76 -8.88 -21.21 -6.99
C TRP A 76 -8.82 -20.54 -5.63
N THR A 77 -9.71 -19.57 -5.38
CA THR A 77 -9.79 -18.88 -4.10
C THR A 77 -10.14 -19.85 -2.97
N GLU A 78 -11.11 -20.74 -3.18
CA GLU A 78 -11.46 -21.82 -2.25
C GLU A 78 -10.26 -22.74 -1.98
N THR A 79 -9.54 -23.13 -3.03
CA THR A 79 -8.35 -23.99 -2.91
C THR A 79 -7.27 -23.33 -2.05
N MET A 80 -7.05 -22.02 -2.20
CA MET A 80 -6.07 -21.26 -1.40
C MET A 80 -6.47 -21.17 0.09
N LEU A 81 -7.77 -21.20 0.38
CA LEU A 81 -8.33 -21.14 1.74
C LEU A 81 -8.45 -22.53 2.39
N THR A 82 -8.44 -23.59 1.60
CA THR A 82 -8.52 -24.97 2.07
C THR A 82 -7.22 -25.41 2.75
N LYS A 83 -7.33 -26.23 3.80
CA LYS A 83 -6.17 -26.79 4.50
C LYS A 83 -5.45 -27.81 3.62
N MET A 84 -4.13 -27.70 3.56
CA MET A 84 -3.22 -28.68 2.98
C MET A 84 -3.06 -29.88 3.93
N LYS A 85 -2.34 -30.92 3.49
CA LYS A 85 -2.11 -32.15 4.27
C LYS A 85 -1.43 -31.91 5.62
N ASP A 86 -0.64 -30.84 5.75
CA ASP A 86 0.04 -30.42 6.97
C ASP A 86 -0.85 -29.55 7.90
N GLY A 87 -2.13 -29.36 7.56
CA GLY A 87 -3.09 -28.57 8.32
C GLY A 87 -3.00 -27.05 8.11
N ARG A 88 -1.99 -26.55 7.37
CA ARG A 88 -1.84 -25.13 7.03
C ARG A 88 -2.61 -24.80 5.76
N THR A 89 -2.98 -23.53 5.59
CA THR A 89 -3.51 -23.03 4.31
C THR A 89 -2.37 -22.45 3.49
N TRP A 90 -2.50 -22.43 2.16
CA TRP A 90 -1.56 -21.70 1.29
C TRP A 90 -1.44 -20.23 1.73
N THR A 91 -2.57 -19.61 2.09
CA THR A 91 -2.61 -18.22 2.55
C THR A 91 -1.77 -17.96 3.81
N SER A 92 -1.68 -18.93 4.72
CA SER A 92 -0.87 -18.81 5.93
C SER A 92 0.63 -18.82 5.62
N ALA A 93 1.08 -19.74 4.78
CA ALA A 93 2.48 -19.86 4.36
C ALA A 93 2.91 -18.67 3.49
N PHE A 94 2.06 -18.25 2.54
CA PHE A 94 2.29 -17.04 1.74
C PHE A 94 2.46 -15.81 2.62
N ARG A 95 1.60 -15.63 3.62
CA ARG A 95 1.63 -14.44 4.48
C ARG A 95 2.94 -14.32 5.25
N GLU A 96 3.43 -15.43 5.80
CA GLU A 96 4.71 -15.47 6.54
C GLU A 96 5.87 -14.99 5.67
N GLU A 97 5.99 -15.57 4.47
CA GLU A 97 7.06 -15.19 3.54
C GLU A 97 6.88 -13.78 2.98
N ASN A 98 5.65 -13.37 2.68
CA ASN A 98 5.33 -12.01 2.24
C ASN A 98 5.73 -10.99 3.30
N HIS A 99 5.44 -11.23 4.57
CA HIS A 99 5.84 -10.35 5.67
C HIS A 99 7.36 -10.24 5.79
N ARG A 100 8.07 -11.37 5.70
CA ARG A 100 9.54 -11.39 5.73
C ARG A 100 10.14 -10.51 4.63
N ARG A 101 9.69 -10.68 3.38
CA ARG A 101 10.19 -9.92 2.22
C ARG A 101 9.81 -8.45 2.27
N LEU A 102 8.56 -8.14 2.65
CA LEU A 102 8.10 -6.76 2.82
C LEU A 102 8.93 -6.03 3.87
N ASN A 103 9.18 -6.67 5.03
CA ASN A 103 9.98 -6.05 6.07
C ASN A 103 11.42 -5.81 5.64
N ALA A 104 12.06 -6.77 4.96
CA ALA A 104 13.43 -6.61 4.47
C ALA A 104 13.57 -5.44 3.47
N ARG A 105 12.65 -5.34 2.49
CA ARG A 105 12.65 -4.19 1.54
C ARG A 105 12.33 -2.87 2.22
N CYS A 106 11.40 -2.89 3.18
CA CYS A 106 11.06 -1.72 3.97
C CYS A 106 12.28 -1.21 4.75
N GLU A 107 13.02 -2.09 5.43
CA GLU A 107 14.24 -1.75 6.17
C GLU A 107 15.31 -1.15 5.26
N ALA A 108 15.54 -1.75 4.08
CA ALA A 108 16.49 -1.23 3.10
C ALA A 108 16.09 0.16 2.56
N LEU A 109 14.79 0.37 2.29
CA LEU A 109 14.29 1.68 1.87
C LEU A 109 14.48 2.72 2.98
N THR A 110 14.07 2.41 4.21
CA THR A 110 14.15 3.36 5.33
C THR A 110 15.60 3.73 5.65
N ALA A 111 16.53 2.76 5.60
CA ALA A 111 17.96 3.04 5.76
C ALA A 111 18.48 3.99 4.68
N CYS A 112 18.10 3.79 3.41
CA CYS A 112 18.46 4.70 2.33
C CYS A 112 17.88 6.10 2.53
N LEU A 113 16.64 6.23 3.00
CA LEU A 113 16.01 7.53 3.29
C LEU A 113 16.72 8.25 4.45
N ASP A 114 17.09 7.52 5.50
CA ASP A 114 17.86 8.02 6.64
C ASP A 114 19.24 8.53 6.19
N GLU A 115 19.96 7.75 5.37
CA GLU A 115 21.24 8.16 4.75
C GLU A 115 21.08 9.45 3.91
N CYS A 116 19.96 9.57 3.20
CA CYS A 116 19.65 10.75 2.38
C CYS A 116 19.18 11.95 3.22
N GLY A 117 18.85 11.76 4.50
CA GLY A 117 18.26 12.79 5.35
C GLY A 117 16.82 13.17 4.94
N ILE A 118 16.09 12.24 4.32
CA ILE A 118 14.70 12.42 3.88
C ILE A 118 13.77 11.91 4.99
N PRO A 119 12.96 12.78 5.63
CA PRO A 119 11.99 12.33 6.62
C PRO A 119 10.89 11.47 6.00
N TYR A 120 10.36 10.54 6.78
CA TYR A 120 9.24 9.69 6.37
C TYR A 120 8.38 9.28 7.56
N LEU A 121 7.12 8.92 7.29
CA LEU A 121 6.25 8.29 8.29
C LEU A 121 6.70 6.84 8.48
N PRO A 122 7.11 6.40 9.69
CA PRO A 122 7.61 5.04 9.89
C PRO A 122 6.61 3.98 9.42
N PRO A 123 6.95 3.22 8.37
CA PRO A 123 6.01 2.26 7.79
C PRO A 123 5.91 1.01 8.67
N THR A 124 4.70 0.73 9.17
CA THR A 124 4.39 -0.51 9.93
C THR A 124 3.58 -1.50 9.11
N SER A 125 2.97 -1.01 8.03
CA SER A 125 2.07 -1.78 7.18
C SER A 125 1.97 -1.17 5.77
N GLY A 126 1.23 -1.84 4.89
CA GLY A 126 0.98 -1.40 3.52
C GLY A 126 2.05 -1.86 2.54
N LEU A 127 2.06 -1.26 1.36
CA LEU A 127 2.99 -1.60 0.26
C LEU A 127 3.83 -0.39 -0.16
N PHE A 128 3.84 0.65 0.68
CA PHE A 128 4.41 1.93 0.37
C PHE A 128 4.90 2.64 1.63
N CYS A 129 5.78 3.62 1.43
CA CYS A 129 6.26 4.55 2.44
C CYS A 129 5.81 5.97 2.06
N TRP A 130 5.48 6.78 3.06
CA TRP A 130 5.10 8.18 2.88
C TRP A 130 6.27 9.06 3.30
N ILE A 131 6.83 9.81 2.34
CA ILE A 131 8.05 10.60 2.52
C ILE A 131 7.76 12.09 2.44
N ASP A 132 8.61 12.89 3.08
CA ASP A 132 8.58 14.35 3.07
C ASP A 132 9.77 14.88 2.26
N LEU A 133 9.47 15.44 1.08
CA LEU A 133 10.41 16.15 0.22
C LEU A 133 10.14 17.65 0.21
N SER A 134 9.44 18.23 1.20
CA SER A 134 9.08 19.65 1.21
C SER A 134 10.29 20.58 1.12
N ARG A 135 11.46 20.13 1.58
CA ARG A 135 12.75 20.84 1.48
C ARG A 135 13.30 20.94 0.06
N HIS A 136 12.81 20.11 -0.85
CA HIS A 136 13.23 20.04 -2.25
C HIS A 136 12.25 20.76 -3.19
N LEU A 137 11.19 21.37 -2.66
CA LEU A 137 10.29 22.19 -3.46
C LEU A 137 11.00 23.47 -3.87
N SER A 138 10.71 23.95 -5.09
CA SER A 138 11.17 25.27 -5.57
C SER A 138 10.87 26.37 -4.56
N SER A 139 11.76 27.34 -4.38
CA SER A 139 11.53 28.50 -3.50
C SER A 139 10.86 29.68 -4.22
N ASP A 140 10.47 29.50 -5.48
CA ASP A 140 9.82 30.55 -6.28
C ASP A 140 8.46 30.93 -5.67
N PRO A 141 8.29 32.17 -5.17
CA PRO A 141 7.06 32.61 -4.53
C PRO A 141 5.90 32.82 -5.53
N THR A 142 6.17 32.81 -6.84
CA THR A 142 5.14 32.96 -7.88
C THR A 142 4.40 31.67 -8.17
N LEU A 143 4.96 30.52 -7.76
CA LEU A 143 4.37 29.20 -7.97
C LEU A 143 3.41 28.83 -6.85
N SER A 144 2.21 28.36 -7.21
CA SER A 144 1.32 27.68 -6.26
C SER A 144 1.96 26.41 -5.70
N ASP A 145 1.53 25.97 -4.52
CA ASP A 145 2.01 24.74 -3.88
C ASP A 145 1.89 23.49 -4.78
N ALA A 146 0.78 23.35 -5.50
CA ALA A 146 0.59 22.27 -6.47
C ALA A 146 1.56 22.36 -7.65
N ALA A 147 1.90 23.57 -8.10
CA ALA A 147 2.87 23.77 -9.18
C ALA A 147 4.29 23.41 -8.72
N ARG A 148 4.69 23.79 -7.50
CA ARG A 148 5.98 23.45 -6.91
C ARG A 148 6.15 21.93 -6.73
N GLU A 149 5.10 21.25 -6.25
CA GLU A 149 5.12 19.79 -6.10
C GLU A 149 5.16 19.09 -7.47
N ARG A 150 4.40 19.60 -8.45
CA ARG A 150 4.43 19.09 -9.83
C ARG A 150 5.79 19.25 -10.48
N GLU A 151 6.45 20.39 -10.28
CA GLU A 151 7.81 20.64 -10.79
C GLU A 151 8.79 19.61 -10.21
N LEU A 152 8.79 19.43 -8.89
CA LEU A 152 9.61 18.42 -8.22
C LEU A 152 9.32 17.01 -8.73
N TYR A 153 8.04 16.65 -8.88
CA TYR A 153 7.64 15.36 -9.46
C TYR A 153 8.23 15.15 -10.85
N LEU A 154 8.15 16.16 -11.72
CA LEU A 154 8.68 16.06 -13.08
C LEU A 154 10.20 15.91 -13.10
N SER A 155 10.92 16.61 -12.21
CA SER A 155 12.37 16.43 -12.07
C SER A 155 12.74 15.03 -11.56
N LEU A 156 12.06 14.54 -10.52
CA LEU A 156 12.24 13.17 -10.01
C LEU A 156 12.11 12.13 -11.14
N VAL A 157 11.10 12.27 -11.99
CA VAL A 157 10.87 11.35 -13.11
C VAL A 157 11.90 11.54 -14.22
N LYS A 158 12.15 12.77 -14.68
CA LYS A 158 12.97 13.04 -15.88
C LYS A 158 14.46 12.89 -15.62
N ASP A 159 14.93 13.42 -14.48
CA ASP A 159 16.36 13.57 -14.21
C ASP A 159 16.91 12.36 -13.43
N PHE A 160 16.07 11.78 -12.57
CA PHE A 160 16.47 10.67 -11.69
C PHE A 160 15.79 9.34 -12.03
N GLY A 161 14.76 9.33 -12.87
CA GLY A 161 14.02 8.11 -13.19
C GLY A 161 13.27 7.53 -11.98
N LEU A 162 12.79 8.39 -11.08
CA LEU A 162 12.04 8.04 -9.87
C LEU A 162 10.56 8.38 -10.07
N LEU A 163 9.74 7.36 -10.30
CA LEU A 163 8.29 7.51 -10.40
C LEU A 163 7.63 7.37 -9.02
N LEU A 164 7.35 8.51 -8.38
CA LEU A 164 6.65 8.57 -7.10
C LEU A 164 5.21 9.06 -7.30
N THR A 165 4.31 8.81 -6.35
CA THR A 165 2.98 9.43 -6.41
C THR A 165 2.96 10.72 -5.57
N PRO A 166 2.69 11.90 -6.17
CA PRO A 166 2.61 13.16 -5.44
C PRO A 166 1.46 13.17 -4.42
N GLY A 167 1.64 13.93 -3.34
CA GLY A 167 0.67 14.09 -2.27
C GLY A 167 -0.60 14.80 -2.70
N ASP A 168 -0.50 15.76 -3.62
CA ASP A 168 -1.63 16.47 -4.23
C ASP A 168 -2.62 15.50 -4.90
N SER A 169 -2.11 14.46 -5.57
CA SER A 169 -2.93 13.40 -6.16
C SER A 169 -3.72 12.58 -5.13
N MET A 170 -3.35 12.66 -3.85
CA MET A 170 -4.02 12.02 -2.72
C MET A 170 -4.68 13.04 -1.78
N ARG A 171 -4.82 14.30 -2.21
CA ARG A 171 -5.40 15.39 -1.41
C ARG A 171 -4.67 15.64 -0.10
N ASN A 172 -3.35 15.48 -0.08
CA ASN A 172 -2.55 15.85 1.09
C ASN A 172 -2.62 17.36 1.35
N GLU A 173 -2.73 17.75 2.61
CA GLU A 173 -2.96 19.16 2.99
C GLU A 173 -1.74 20.07 2.77
N ARG A 174 -0.54 19.48 2.72
CA ARG A 174 0.73 20.21 2.56
C ARG A 174 1.48 19.71 1.33
N PRO A 175 2.16 20.59 0.56
CA PRO A 175 2.97 20.17 -0.56
C PRO A 175 4.26 19.47 -0.12
N GLY A 176 4.85 18.72 -1.04
CA GLY A 176 6.16 18.10 -0.88
C GLY A 176 6.10 16.68 -0.35
N PHE A 177 4.92 16.13 -0.08
CA PHE A 177 4.78 14.75 0.36
C PHE A 177 4.62 13.81 -0.83
N PHE A 178 5.26 12.64 -0.77
CA PHE A 178 5.20 11.65 -1.85
C PHE A 178 5.02 10.24 -1.30
N ARG A 179 4.32 9.40 -2.06
CA ARG A 179 4.23 7.96 -1.80
C ARG A 179 5.25 7.21 -2.64
N ILE A 180 6.11 6.44 -1.99
CA ILE A 180 7.02 5.47 -2.62
C ILE A 180 6.44 4.07 -2.49
N VAL A 181 6.16 3.39 -3.60
CA VAL A 181 5.83 1.94 -3.59
C VAL A 181 7.13 1.15 -3.69
N PHE A 182 7.44 0.31 -2.70
CA PHE A 182 8.71 -0.43 -2.64
C PHE A 182 8.59 -1.93 -2.93
N THR A 183 7.39 -2.38 -3.28
CA THR A 183 7.04 -3.80 -3.36
C THR A 183 6.84 -4.33 -4.78
N ALA A 184 6.81 -3.45 -5.79
CA ALA A 184 6.42 -3.81 -7.15
C ALA A 184 7.60 -4.12 -8.08
N ALA A 185 8.78 -3.55 -7.79
CA ALA A 185 9.99 -3.67 -8.61
C ALA A 185 10.68 -5.03 -8.41
N SER A 186 11.49 -5.47 -9.37
CA SER A 186 12.47 -6.56 -9.17
C SER A 186 13.50 -6.17 -8.10
N ASP A 187 14.34 -7.12 -7.64
CA ASP A 187 15.38 -6.80 -6.66
C ASP A 187 16.45 -5.88 -7.26
N GLU A 188 16.78 -6.05 -8.54
CA GLU A 188 17.70 -5.20 -9.30
C GLU A 188 17.13 -3.79 -9.48
N GLU A 189 15.87 -3.69 -9.91
CA GLU A 189 15.18 -2.41 -10.09
C GLU A 189 15.02 -1.66 -8.75
N PHE A 190 14.73 -2.40 -7.68
CA PHE A 190 14.65 -1.83 -6.33
C PHE A 190 16.00 -1.25 -5.90
N THR A 191 17.09 -2.00 -6.08
CA THR A 191 18.46 -1.54 -5.77
C THR A 191 18.83 -0.30 -6.57
N LEU A 192 18.56 -0.31 -7.88
CA LEU A 192 18.75 0.85 -8.76
C LEU A 192 17.91 2.06 -8.32
N GLY A 193 16.69 1.84 -7.85
CA GLY A 193 15.84 2.88 -7.27
C GLY A 193 16.47 3.55 -6.05
N LEU A 194 17.07 2.78 -5.14
CA LEU A 194 17.80 3.32 -3.98
C LEU A 194 19.02 4.14 -4.41
N GLU A 195 19.79 3.66 -5.40
CA GLU A 195 20.92 4.42 -5.96
C GLU A 195 20.47 5.76 -6.57
N ARG A 196 19.36 5.76 -7.30
CA ARG A 196 18.76 6.99 -7.87
C ARG A 196 18.32 7.97 -6.79
N PHE A 197 17.75 7.48 -5.68
CA PHE A 197 17.43 8.31 -4.52
C PHE A 197 18.67 8.96 -3.89
N ARG A 198 19.76 8.20 -3.74
CA ARG A 198 21.02 8.77 -3.23
C ARG A 198 21.56 9.86 -4.15
N LYS A 199 21.52 9.65 -5.47
CA LYS A 199 21.91 10.68 -6.46
C LYS A 199 21.04 11.93 -6.36
N PHE A 200 19.72 11.77 -6.22
CA PHE A 200 18.80 12.88 -5.98
C PHE A 200 19.18 13.68 -4.73
N ALA A 201 19.35 12.99 -3.60
CA ALA A 201 19.69 13.65 -2.33
C ALA A 201 21.07 14.35 -2.38
N GLN A 202 22.03 13.84 -3.14
CA GLN A 202 23.33 14.48 -3.34
C GLN A 202 23.22 15.73 -4.22
N ALA A 203 22.47 15.66 -5.33
CA ALA A 203 22.26 16.79 -6.22
C ALA A 203 21.57 17.95 -5.49
N SER A 204 20.61 17.66 -4.62
CA SER A 204 19.90 18.66 -3.82
C SER A 204 20.75 19.33 -2.73
N LYS A 205 21.87 18.73 -2.31
CA LYS A 205 22.80 19.34 -1.34
C LYS A 205 23.81 20.29 -2.00
N ALA A 206 23.98 20.19 -3.31
CA ALA A 206 24.94 20.99 -4.09
C ALA A 206 24.33 22.28 -4.65
N SER A 207 22.99 22.40 -4.61
CA SER A 207 22.21 23.58 -5.01
C SER A 207 21.80 24.41 -3.80
#